data_AF-A0A7C5WYF8-F1
#
_entry.id   AF-A0A7C5WYF8-F1
#
_cell.length_a   1.000
_cell.length_b   1.000
_cell.length_c   1.000
_cell.angle_alpha   90.00
_cell.angle_beta   90.00
_cell.angle_gamma   90.00
#
_symmetry.space_group_name_H-M   'P 1'
#
loop_
_entity.id
_entity.type
_entity.pdbx_description
1 polymer ?
#
loop_
_entity_poly.entity_id
_entity_poly.type
_entity_poly.pdbx_seq_one_letter_code
_entity_poly.pdbx_strand_id
1 'polypeptide(L)'
;MRKKHIQRWWILLSMLLCLQTLSAEQAPKTELTHEEAIEEIMDLSGLNDQVPQIADSVIMTFMQEQNKFPEEIRADVMKTITLAFNGDSMRQTVKNEVAQKVSLEESKSLLKWYRSILGMQISNLEKTPPEPEDYQVML
;
A
#
# COMPACT_ATOMS: atom_id res chain seq x y z
N MET A 1 -33.90 -5.98 60.27
CA MET A 1 -32.44 -5.82 60.06
C MET A 1 -31.89 -6.35 58.72
N ARG A 2 -32.69 -6.90 57.78
CA ARG A 2 -32.18 -7.48 56.52
C ARG A 2 -31.83 -6.50 55.38
N LYS A 3 -32.38 -5.29 55.37
CA LYS A 3 -32.17 -4.31 54.26
C LYS A 3 -30.74 -3.78 54.14
N LYS A 4 -29.99 -3.66 55.26
CA LYS A 4 -28.61 -3.16 55.25
C LYS A 4 -27.61 -4.12 54.59
N HIS A 5 -27.91 -5.42 54.57
CA HIS A 5 -27.04 -6.40 53.92
C HIS A 5 -27.12 -6.28 52.40
N ILE A 6 -28.31 -6.18 51.82
CA ILE A 6 -28.51 -6.15 50.37
C ILE A 6 -27.78 -4.95 49.73
N GLN A 7 -27.80 -3.79 50.38
CA GLN A 7 -27.15 -2.58 49.87
C GLN A 7 -25.61 -2.69 49.78
N ARG A 8 -24.98 -3.44 50.68
CA ARG A 8 -23.53 -3.67 50.66
C ARG A 8 -23.09 -4.57 49.50
N TRP A 9 -23.92 -5.54 49.13
CA TRP A 9 -23.63 -6.44 48.00
C TRP A 9 -23.72 -5.71 46.65
N TRP A 10 -24.66 -4.77 46.50
CA TRP A 10 -24.78 -3.96 45.28
C TRP A 10 -23.57 -3.04 45.04
N ILE A 11 -23.01 -2.45 46.11
CA ILE A 11 -21.82 -1.59 46.00
C ILE A 11 -20.59 -2.41 45.62
N LEU A 12 -20.41 -3.59 46.22
CA LEU A 12 -19.30 -4.48 45.89
C LEU A 12 -19.40 -5.02 44.45
N LEU A 13 -20.62 -5.36 44.00
CA LEU A 13 -20.85 -5.81 42.63
C LEU A 13 -20.59 -4.69 41.60
N SER A 14 -20.96 -3.44 41.90
CA SER A 14 -20.70 -2.31 40.99
C SER A 14 -19.21 -1.97 40.90
N MET A 15 -18.48 -2.06 42.02
CA MET A 15 -17.02 -1.87 42.00
C MET A 15 -16.32 -3.00 41.23
N LEU A 16 -16.77 -4.25 41.38
CA LEU A 16 -16.23 -5.38 40.64
C LEU A 16 -16.49 -5.27 39.13
N LEU A 17 -17.65 -4.74 38.74
CA LEU A 17 -17.98 -4.48 37.32
C LEU A 17 -17.14 -3.33 36.74
N CYS A 18 -16.94 -2.24 37.47
CA CYS A 18 -16.08 -1.13 37.03
C CYS A 18 -14.60 -1.52 36.90
N LEU A 19 -14.14 -2.51 37.70
CA LEU A 19 -12.75 -2.97 37.63
C LEU A 19 -12.48 -3.82 36.38
N GLN A 20 -13.50 -4.48 35.81
CA GLN A 20 -13.35 -5.27 34.59
C GLN A 20 -13.37 -4.42 33.31
N THR A 21 -14.07 -3.28 33.30
CA THR A 21 -14.09 -2.39 32.13
C THR A 21 -12.77 -1.62 31.95
N LEU A 22 -12.05 -1.34 33.04
CA LEU A 22 -10.78 -0.58 32.96
C LEU A 22 -9.61 -1.40 32.40
N SER A 23 -9.71 -2.74 32.43
CA SER A 23 -8.65 -3.63 31.94
C SER A 23 -8.75 -3.99 30.45
N ALA A 24 -9.85 -3.64 29.78
CA ALA A 24 -10.09 -3.99 28.37
C ALA A 24 -9.60 -2.93 27.37
N GLU A 25 -9.16 -1.76 27.84
CA GLU A 25 -8.90 -0.60 26.96
C GLU A 25 -7.40 -0.37 26.66
N GLN A 26 -6.53 -1.26 27.12
CA GLN A 26 -5.11 -1.28 26.78
C GLN A 26 -4.78 -2.45 25.87
N ALA A 27 -5.49 -2.58 24.74
CA ALA A 27 -4.93 -3.34 23.63
C ALA A 27 -3.64 -2.62 23.18
N PRO A 28 -2.50 -3.32 23.04
CA PRO A 28 -1.28 -2.70 22.55
C PRO A 28 -1.59 -2.12 21.17
N LYS A 29 -1.43 -0.81 21.03
CA LYS A 29 -1.51 -0.12 19.75
C LYS A 29 -0.34 -0.66 18.94
N THR A 30 -0.58 -1.63 18.07
CA THR A 30 0.47 -2.24 17.24
C THR A 30 1.12 -1.11 16.45
N GLU A 31 2.36 -0.76 16.80
CA GLU A 31 3.09 0.25 16.06
C GLU A 31 3.37 -0.27 14.66
N LEU A 32 3.06 0.56 13.66
CA LEU A 32 3.35 0.28 12.26
C LEU A 32 4.86 0.14 12.10
N THR A 33 5.31 -1.00 11.58
CA THR A 33 6.73 -1.19 11.26
C THR A 33 7.11 -0.37 10.04
N HIS A 34 8.42 -0.16 9.85
CA HIS A 34 8.91 0.59 8.68
C HIS A 34 8.53 -0.09 7.36
N GLU A 35 8.66 -1.41 7.31
CA GLU A 35 8.33 -2.22 6.14
C GLU A 35 6.84 -2.11 5.77
N GLU A 36 5.95 -2.21 6.77
CA GLU A 36 4.50 -2.02 6.56
C GLU A 36 4.17 -0.60 6.12
N ALA A 37 4.88 0.40 6.64
CA ALA A 37 4.68 1.79 6.24
C ALA A 37 5.08 2.04 4.78
N ILE A 38 6.19 1.45 4.32
CA ILE A 38 6.61 1.55 2.92
C ILE A 38 5.63 0.83 2.00
N GLU A 39 5.19 -0.37 2.36
CA GLU A 39 4.19 -1.12 1.58
C GLU A 39 2.91 -0.31 1.40
N GLU A 40 2.40 0.30 2.48
CA GLU A 40 1.20 1.13 2.40
C GLU A 40 1.42 2.42 1.60
N ILE A 41 2.60 3.04 1.66
CA ILE A 41 2.92 4.19 0.80
C ILE A 41 2.92 3.77 -0.67
N MET A 42 3.50 2.62 -1.02
CA MET A 42 3.52 2.12 -2.40
C MET A 42 2.12 1.81 -2.92
N ASP A 43 1.24 1.29 -2.06
CA ASP A 43 -0.17 1.06 -2.39
C ASP A 43 -0.92 2.38 -2.60
N LEU A 44 -0.83 3.31 -1.64
CA LEU A 44 -1.55 4.59 -1.72
C LEU A 44 -1.09 5.47 -2.89
N SER A 45 0.21 5.45 -3.21
CA SER A 45 0.77 6.16 -4.36
C SER A 45 0.49 5.49 -5.70
N GLY A 46 0.05 4.23 -5.72
CA GLY A 46 -0.17 3.47 -6.95
C GLY A 46 1.09 2.88 -7.57
N LEU A 47 2.24 2.98 -6.91
CA LEU A 47 3.48 2.36 -7.38
C LEU A 47 3.38 0.83 -7.45
N ASN A 48 2.57 0.22 -6.59
CA ASN A 48 2.28 -1.22 -6.64
C ASN A 48 1.64 -1.65 -7.97
N ASP A 49 0.86 -0.77 -8.60
CA ASP A 49 0.20 -1.04 -9.88
C ASP A 49 1.04 -0.55 -11.07
N GLN A 50 1.62 0.64 -10.96
CA GLN A 50 2.34 1.29 -12.07
C GLN A 50 3.66 0.58 -12.42
N VAL A 51 4.41 0.10 -11.43
CA VAL A 51 5.72 -0.53 -11.68
C VAL A 51 5.57 -1.83 -12.50
N PRO A 52 4.65 -2.76 -12.18
CA PRO A 52 4.36 -3.90 -13.05
C PRO A 52 3.88 -3.50 -14.45
N GLN A 53 3.07 -2.45 -14.58
CA GLN A 53 2.59 -1.99 -15.90
C GLN A 53 3.72 -1.54 -16.83
N ILE A 54 4.83 -1.01 -16.29
CA ILE A 54 6.02 -0.68 -17.09
C ILE A 54 6.62 -1.95 -17.69
N ALA A 55 6.75 -3.02 -16.89
CA ALA A 55 7.24 -4.30 -17.37
C ALA A 55 6.34 -4.88 -18.47
N ASP A 56 5.03 -4.87 -18.24
CA ASP A 56 4.03 -5.34 -19.22
C ASP A 56 4.09 -4.52 -20.52
N SER A 57 4.26 -3.20 -20.42
CA SER A 57 4.37 -2.32 -21.59
C SER A 57 5.58 -2.68 -22.46
N VAL A 58 6.74 -2.93 -21.84
CA VAL A 58 7.94 -3.35 -22.56
C VAL A 58 7.74 -4.70 -23.25
N ILE A 59 7.14 -5.67 -22.56
CA ILE A 59 6.82 -6.99 -23.13
C ILE A 59 5.85 -6.84 -24.30
N MET A 60 4.79 -6.04 -24.14
CA MET A 60 3.80 -5.78 -25.18
C MET A 60 4.42 -5.10 -26.41
N THR A 61 5.28 -4.10 -26.23
CA THR A 61 6.01 -3.47 -27.34
C THR A 61 6.85 -4.49 -28.07
N PHE A 62 7.58 -5.36 -27.34
CA PHE A 62 8.33 -6.42 -27.98
C PHE A 62 7.41 -7.39 -28.75
N MET A 63 6.26 -7.79 -28.19
CA MET A 63 5.29 -8.66 -28.88
C MET A 63 4.74 -8.05 -30.17
N GLN A 64 4.53 -6.73 -30.20
CA GLN A 64 4.08 -6.00 -31.39
C GLN A 64 5.18 -5.94 -32.45
N GLU A 65 6.44 -5.84 -32.03
CA GLU A 65 7.59 -5.69 -32.91
C GLU A 65 8.35 -6.99 -33.21
N GLN A 66 7.95 -8.12 -32.60
CA GLN A 66 8.69 -9.39 -32.68
C GLN A 66 8.93 -9.87 -34.12
N ASN A 67 8.06 -9.47 -35.05
CA ASN A 67 8.16 -9.81 -36.47
C ASN A 67 9.38 -9.17 -37.16
N LYS A 68 9.99 -8.15 -36.56
CA LYS A 68 11.24 -7.53 -37.03
C LYS A 68 12.47 -8.40 -36.76
N PHE A 69 12.36 -9.40 -35.90
CA PHE A 69 13.46 -10.31 -35.56
C PHE A 69 13.37 -11.63 -36.34
N PRO A 70 14.51 -12.24 -36.71
CA PRO A 70 14.56 -13.62 -37.22
C PRO A 70 13.85 -14.58 -36.27
N GLU A 71 13.05 -15.51 -36.83
CA GLU A 71 12.24 -16.46 -36.05
C GLU A 71 13.07 -17.24 -35.03
N GLU A 72 14.27 -17.66 -35.45
CA GLU A 72 15.24 -18.41 -34.65
C GLU A 72 15.70 -17.71 -33.36
N ILE A 73 15.64 -16.37 -33.28
CA ILE A 73 16.04 -15.64 -32.07
C ILE A 73 14.88 -15.07 -31.25
N ARG A 74 13.64 -15.08 -31.78
CA ARG A 74 12.48 -14.45 -31.11
C ARG A 74 12.25 -15.01 -29.70
N ALA A 75 12.35 -16.33 -29.55
CA ALA A 75 12.13 -17.00 -28.28
C ALA A 75 13.19 -16.62 -27.23
N ASP A 76 14.45 -16.53 -27.64
CA ASP A 76 15.55 -16.17 -26.74
C ASP A 76 15.49 -14.70 -26.31
N VAL A 77 15.14 -13.81 -27.25
CA VAL A 77 14.93 -12.39 -26.93
C VAL A 77 13.73 -12.21 -26.02
N MET A 78 12.59 -12.88 -26.31
CA MET A 78 11.41 -12.84 -25.43
C MET A 78 11.76 -13.29 -24.02
N LYS A 79 12.43 -14.44 -23.88
CA LYS A 79 12.85 -14.96 -22.59
C LYS A 79 13.73 -13.96 -21.84
N THR A 80 14.67 -13.33 -22.53
CA THR A 80 15.58 -12.33 -21.93
C THR A 80 14.81 -11.10 -21.45
N ILE A 81 13.87 -10.59 -22.26
CA ILE A 81 13.03 -9.45 -21.92
C ILE A 81 12.14 -9.78 -20.72
N THR A 82 11.45 -10.92 -20.71
CA THR A 82 10.60 -11.32 -19.58
C THR A 82 11.39 -11.48 -18.27
N LEU A 83 12.64 -11.95 -18.34
CA LEU A 83 13.52 -12.04 -17.18
C LEU A 83 13.97 -10.66 -16.69
N ALA A 84 14.34 -9.75 -17.61
CA ALA A 84 14.81 -8.41 -17.27
C ALA A 84 13.68 -7.50 -16.77
N PHE A 85 12.49 -7.63 -17.36
CA PHE A 85 11.30 -6.85 -17.04
C PHE A 85 10.29 -7.75 -16.31
N ASN A 86 10.69 -8.25 -15.15
CA ASN A 86 9.80 -8.97 -14.24
C ASN A 86 9.16 -7.97 -13.27
N GLY A 87 7.84 -7.77 -13.39
CA GLY A 87 7.10 -6.77 -12.60
C GLY A 87 7.26 -6.92 -11.08
N ASP A 88 7.25 -8.14 -10.56
CA ASP A 88 7.45 -8.40 -9.13
C ASP A 88 8.85 -8.02 -8.66
N SER A 89 9.87 -8.38 -9.43
CA SER A 89 11.27 -8.05 -9.13
C SER A 89 11.50 -6.53 -9.19
N MET A 90 10.89 -5.86 -10.18
CA MET A 90 10.94 -4.40 -10.29
C MET A 90 10.23 -3.73 -9.11
N ARG A 91 9.01 -4.18 -8.74
CA ARG A 91 8.28 -3.68 -7.57
C ARG A 91 9.12 -3.84 -6.30
N GLN A 92 9.72 -5.01 -6.08
CA GLN A 92 10.57 -5.25 -4.92
C GLN A 92 11.82 -4.36 -4.92
N THR A 93 12.42 -4.11 -6.09
CA THR A 93 13.56 -3.19 -6.21
C THR A 93 13.15 -1.77 -5.83
N VAL A 94 12.03 -1.27 -6.35
CA VAL A 94 11.49 0.05 -5.99
C VAL A 94 11.19 0.13 -4.49
N LYS A 95 10.56 -0.91 -3.92
CA LYS A 95 10.29 -0.99 -2.49
C LYS A 95 11.56 -0.84 -1.65
N ASN A 96 12.60 -1.59 -2.01
CA ASN A 96 13.88 -1.55 -1.31
C ASN A 96 14.55 -0.17 -1.42
N GLU A 97 14.50 0.47 -2.60
CA GLU A 97 15.03 1.82 -2.79
C GLU A 97 14.28 2.84 -1.93
N VAL A 98 12.94 2.79 -1.90
CA VAL A 98 12.13 3.68 -1.05
C VAL A 98 12.46 3.44 0.42
N ALA A 99 12.51 2.18 0.87
CA ALA A 99 12.84 1.83 2.25
C ALA A 99 14.27 2.25 2.68
N GLN A 100 15.21 2.40 1.74
CA GLN A 100 16.55 2.91 2.03
C GLN A 100 16.62 4.43 2.11
N LYS A 101 15.71 5.14 1.44
CA LYS A 101 15.74 6.61 1.31
C LYS A 101 14.79 7.32 2.26
N VAL A 102 13.73 6.65 2.69
CA VAL A 102 12.70 7.20 3.57
C VAL A 102 12.87 6.59 4.95
N SER A 103 12.95 7.43 5.98
CA SER A 103 12.95 6.98 7.38
C SER A 103 11.52 6.69 7.86
N LEU A 104 11.38 5.90 8.93
CA LEU A 104 10.06 5.59 9.52
C LEU A 104 9.25 6.85 9.88
N GLU A 105 9.88 7.93 10.37
CA GLU A 105 9.18 9.18 10.70
C GLU A 105 8.71 9.95 9.47
N GLU A 106 9.50 9.91 8.39
CA GLU A 106 9.07 10.42 7.09
C GLU A 106 7.94 9.57 6.52
N SER A 107 8.00 8.24 6.64
CA SER A 107 6.92 7.34 6.22
C SER A 107 5.62 7.65 6.94
N LYS A 108 5.67 7.88 8.27
CA LYS A 108 4.48 8.29 9.05
C LYS A 108 3.90 9.62 8.55
N SER A 109 4.76 10.56 8.18
CA SER A 109 4.36 11.87 7.65
C SER A 109 3.74 11.75 6.26
N LEU A 110 4.33 10.95 5.38
CA LEU A 110 3.80 10.63 4.05
C LEU A 110 2.45 9.92 4.16
N LEU A 111 2.33 8.91 5.01
CA LEU A 111 1.06 8.22 5.24
C LEU A 111 -0.04 9.16 5.73
N LYS A 112 0.29 10.11 6.61
CA LYS A 112 -0.65 11.14 7.03
C LYS A 112 -1.13 12.00 5.85
N TRP A 113 -0.24 12.33 4.92
CA TRP A 113 -0.57 13.06 3.70
C TRP A 113 -1.43 12.24 2.74
N TYR A 114 -0.99 11.01 2.39
CA TYR A 114 -1.71 10.12 1.49
C TYR A 114 -3.11 9.76 2.00
N ARG A 115 -3.28 9.62 3.33
CA ARG A 115 -4.58 9.37 3.97
C ARG A 115 -5.45 10.62 4.14
N SER A 116 -4.95 11.81 3.80
CA SER A 116 -5.75 13.04 3.82
C SER A 116 -6.74 13.06 2.66
N ILE A 117 -7.83 13.83 2.77
CA ILE A 117 -8.83 13.97 1.69
C ILE A 117 -8.17 14.40 0.38
N LEU A 118 -7.32 15.43 0.44
CA LEU A 118 -6.63 15.94 -0.74
C LEU A 118 -5.62 14.92 -1.29
N GLY A 119 -4.86 14.26 -0.42
CA GLY A 119 -3.89 13.23 -0.82
C GLY A 119 -4.55 12.06 -1.55
N MET A 120 -5.69 11.58 -1.03
CA MET A 120 -6.48 10.54 -1.71
C MET A 120 -7.05 11.02 -3.05
N GLN A 121 -7.53 12.26 -3.14
CA GLN A 121 -8.02 12.82 -4.39
C GLN A 121 -6.92 12.90 -5.46
N ILE A 122 -5.75 13.41 -5.10
CA ILE A 122 -4.59 13.49 -6.00
C ILE A 122 -4.16 12.08 -6.41
N SER A 123 -4.00 11.16 -5.44
CA SER A 123 -3.54 9.80 -5.73
C SER A 123 -4.52 9.05 -6.66
N ASN A 124 -5.82 9.26 -6.50
CA ASN A 124 -6.83 8.66 -7.39
C ASN A 124 -6.76 9.22 -8.81
N LEU A 125 -6.48 10.52 -8.96
CA LEU A 125 -6.26 11.14 -10.27
C LEU A 125 -4.99 10.58 -10.94
N GLU A 126 -3.91 10.42 -10.19
CA GLU A 126 -2.63 9.88 -10.70
C GLU A 126 -2.71 8.39 -11.08
N LYS A 127 -3.60 7.63 -10.43
CA LYS A 127 -3.86 6.22 -10.77
C LYS A 127 -4.74 6.06 -12.02
N THR A 128 -5.47 7.10 -12.40
CA THR A 128 -6.35 7.04 -13.58
C THR A 128 -5.52 7.31 -14.83
N PRO A 129 -5.46 6.39 -15.81
CA PRO A 129 -4.84 6.70 -17.08
C PRO A 129 -5.53 7.91 -17.71
N PRO A 130 -4.82 8.87 -18.30
CA PRO A 130 -5.45 9.96 -19.02
C PRO A 130 -6.35 9.39 -20.12
N GLU A 131 -7.59 9.87 -20.20
CA GLU A 131 -8.49 9.48 -21.28
C GLU A 131 -7.96 10.06 -22.60
N PRO A 132 -8.19 9.41 -23.76
CA PRO A 132 -7.72 9.92 -25.06
C PRO A 132 -8.15 11.36 -25.37
N GLU A 133 -9.25 11.81 -24.76
CA GLU A 133 -9.82 13.15 -24.88
C GLU A 133 -9.08 14.22 -24.04
N ASP A 134 -8.36 13.82 -22.98
CA ASP A 134 -7.55 14.74 -22.16
C ASP A 134 -6.34 15.31 -22.91
N TYR A 135 -5.87 14.61 -23.95
CA TYR A 135 -4.78 15.05 -24.81
C TYR A 135 -5.14 16.23 -25.73
N GLN A 136 -6.44 16.49 -25.95
CA GLN A 136 -6.88 17.59 -26.83
C GLN A 136 -6.75 18.97 -26.20
N VAL A 137 -6.55 19.05 -24.87
CA VAL A 137 -6.44 20.32 -24.13
C VAL A 137 -4.97 20.75 -23.95
N MET A 138 -4.01 19.88 -24.29
CA MET A 138 -2.56 20.14 -24.14
C MET A 138 -1.84 20.49 -25.45
N LEU A 139 -2.55 20.61 -26.58
CA LEU A 139 -2.02 21.04 -27.89
C LEU A 139 -2.64 22.39 -28.30
#